data_AF-A0A0Q8EDP6-F1
#
_entry.id   AF-A0A0Q8EDP6-F1
#
_cell.length_a   1.000
_cell.length_b   1.000
_cell.length_c   1.000
_cell.angle_alpha   90.00
_cell.angle_beta   90.00
_cell.angle_gamma   90.00
#
_symmetry.space_group_name_H-M   'P 1'
#
loop_
_entity.id
_entity.type
_entity.pdbx_description
1 polymer ?
#
loop_
_entity_poly.entity_id
_entity_poly.type
_entity_poly.pdbx_seq_one_letter_code
_entity_poly.pdbx_strand_id
1 'polypeptide(L)' 'MITVDDVQILLDVYRAREAERERIIGSFQDEDGEVEDGNLPAYDETVDNFGHQGREDLVELLGKLTALLPV' A
#
# COMPACT_ATOMS: atom_id res chain seq x y z
N MET A 1 -11.00 -9.13 21.24
CA MET A 1 -10.31 -8.01 21.90
C MET A 1 -9.19 -7.61 20.97
N ILE A 2 -9.19 -6.36 20.48
CA ILE A 2 -8.09 -5.86 19.64
C ILE A 2 -6.90 -5.63 20.56
N THR A 3 -5.72 -6.02 20.10
CA THR A 3 -4.45 -5.92 20.80
C THR A 3 -3.45 -5.09 20.00
N VAL A 4 -2.35 -4.71 20.63
CA VAL A 4 -1.22 -4.06 19.93
C VAL A 4 -0.64 -4.99 18.86
N ASP A 5 -0.64 -6.31 19.07
CA ASP A 5 -0.16 -7.29 18.10
C ASP A 5 -1.02 -7.30 16.82
N ASP A 6 -2.35 -7.12 16.93
CA ASP A 6 -3.24 -7.01 15.77
C ASP A 6 -2.92 -5.80 14.89
N VAL A 7 -2.45 -4.70 15.49
CA VAL A 7 -1.99 -3.50 14.77
C VAL A 7 -0.63 -3.75 14.12
N GLN A 8 0.29 -4.39 14.84
CA GLN A 8 1.61 -4.71 14.30
C GLN A 8 1.53 -5.62 13.08
N ILE A 9 0.68 -6.66 13.11
CA ILE A 9 0.44 -7.55 11.97
C ILE A 9 -0.04 -6.76 10.75
N LEU A 10 -1.01 -5.86 10.92
CA LEU A 10 -1.49 -5.03 9.81
C LEU A 10 -0.41 -4.09 9.29
N LEU A 11 0.40 -3.51 10.17
CA LEU A 11 1.50 -2.63 9.76
C LEU A 11 2.54 -3.39 8.95
N ASP A 12 2.85 -4.64 9.34
CA ASP A 12 3.79 -5.48 8.61
C ASP A 12 3.24 -5.88 7.23
N VAL A 13 1.95 -6.21 7.14
CA VAL A 13 1.26 -6.47 5.87
C VAL A 13 1.28 -5.25 4.96
N TYR A 14 0.95 -4.08 5.49
CA TYR A 14 0.98 -2.81 4.75
C TYR A 14 2.38 -2.51 4.21
N ARG A 15 3.41 -2.66 5.05
CA ARG A 15 4.81 -2.45 4.65
C ARG A 15 5.26 -3.42 3.56
N ALA A 16 4.92 -4.70 3.70
CA ALA A 16 5.24 -5.70 2.68
C ALA A 16 4.57 -5.36 1.33
N ARG A 17 3.34 -4.86 1.36
CA ARG A 17 2.61 -4.43 0.17
C ARG A 17 3.19 -3.17 -0.46
N GLU A 18 3.58 -2.19 0.34
CA GLU A 18 4.25 -0.97 -0.17
C GLU A 18 5.60 -1.30 -0.83
N ALA A 19 6.37 -2.23 -0.26
CA ALA A 19 7.60 -2.70 -0.89
C ALA A 19 7.33 -3.39 -2.24
N GLU A 20 6.25 -4.16 -2.33
CA GLU A 20 5.84 -4.79 -3.59
C GLU A 20 5.31 -3.77 -4.60
N ARG A 21 4.55 -2.77 -4.15
CA ARG A 21 4.11 -1.63 -4.97
C ARG A 21 5.31 -0.92 -5.57
N GLU A 22 6.30 -0.56 -4.76
CA GLU A 22 7.52 0.11 -5.21
C GLU A 22 8.27 -0.73 -6.25
N ARG A 23 8.41 -2.04 -6.01
CA ARG A 23 9.04 -2.98 -6.95
C ARG A 23 8.30 -3.06 -8.29
N ILE A 24 6.97 -3.16 -8.26
CA ILE A 24 6.16 -3.30 -9.48
C ILE A 24 6.10 -1.97 -10.25
N ILE A 25 5.82 -0.86 -9.57
CA ILE A 25 5.80 0.47 -10.19
C ILE A 25 7.15 0.78 -10.84
N GLY A 26 8.25 0.52 -10.12
CA GLY A 26 9.59 0.71 -10.65
C GLY A 26 9.91 -0.18 -11.86
N SER A 27 9.21 -1.31 -12.05
CA SER A 27 9.41 -2.17 -13.23
C SER A 27 8.84 -1.60 -14.53
N PHE A 28 7.97 -0.58 -14.44
CA PHE A 28 7.48 0.17 -15.59
C PHE A 28 8.40 1.34 -15.98
N GLN A 29 9.35 1.68 -15.13
CA GLN A 29 10.22 2.85 -15.28
C GLN A 29 11.55 2.46 -15.93
N ASP A 30 12.07 3.34 -16.78
CA ASP A 30 13.41 3.23 -17.36
C ASP A 30 14.50 3.76 -16.40
N GLU A 31 15.72 3.89 -16.91
CA GLU A 31 16.87 4.38 -16.13
C GLU A 31 16.76 5.86 -15.73
N ASP A 32 15.93 6.64 -16.42
CA ASP A 32 15.63 8.03 -16.12
C ASP A 32 14.40 8.17 -15.19
N GLY A 33 13.70 7.07 -14.90
CA GLY A 33 12.49 7.03 -14.08
C GLY A 33 11.21 7.29 -14.87
N GLU A 34 11.29 7.34 -16.19
CA GLU A 34 10.17 7.61 -17.09
C GLU A 34 9.43 6.31 -17.44
N VAL A 35 8.12 6.42 -17.62
CA VAL A 35 7.28 5.28 -18.03
C VAL A 35 7.10 5.32 -19.53
N GLU A 36 7.47 4.25 -20.22
CA GLU A 36 7.27 4.16 -21.67
C GLU A 36 5.77 4.27 -22.05
N ASP A 37 5.45 5.02 -23.10
CA ASP A 37 4.07 5.29 -23.54
C ASP A 37 3.21 4.02 -23.71
N GLY A 38 3.81 2.91 -24.16
CA GLY A 38 3.12 1.63 -24.33
C GLY A 38 2.68 0.98 -23.01
N ASN A 39 3.34 1.35 -21.90
CA ASN A 39 3.08 0.84 -20.57
C ASN A 39 2.18 1.75 -19.73
N LEU A 40 1.94 3.01 -20.15
CA LEU A 40 1.14 3.98 -19.40
C LEU A 40 -0.22 3.45 -18.94
N PRO A 41 -1.03 2.76 -19.77
CA PRO A 41 -2.32 2.23 -19.31
C PRO A 41 -2.19 1.19 -18.19
N ALA A 42 -1.19 0.31 -18.29
CA ALA A 42 -0.94 -0.73 -17.29
C ALA A 42 -0.33 -0.14 -16.01
N TYR A 43 0.52 0.88 -16.15
CA TYR A 43 1.06 1.66 -15.04
C TYR A 43 -0.06 2.36 -14.26
N ASP A 44 -0.94 3.10 -14.95
CA ASP A 44 -2.05 3.83 -14.34
C ASP A 44 -2.98 2.87 -13.59
N GLU A 45 -3.39 1.76 -14.21
CA GLU A 45 -4.21 0.73 -13.56
C GLU A 45 -3.52 0.15 -12.32
N THR A 46 -2.21 -0.11 -12.41
CA THR A 46 -1.43 -0.64 -11.29
C THR A 46 -1.36 0.35 -10.14
N VAL A 47 -1.07 1.62 -10.42
CA VAL A 47 -1.03 2.70 -9.43
C VAL A 47 -2.39 2.86 -8.75
N ASP A 48 -3.48 2.86 -9.51
CA ASP A 48 -4.84 2.98 -8.97
C ASP A 48 -5.20 1.78 -8.06
N ASN A 49 -4.89 0.57 -8.49
CA ASN A 49 -5.14 -0.65 -7.71
C ASN A 49 -4.39 -0.65 -6.39
N PHE A 50 -3.07 -0.39 -6.42
CA PHE A 50 -2.28 -0.28 -5.19
C PHE A 50 -2.73 0.89 -4.31
N GLY A 51 -3.09 2.03 -4.91
CA GLY A 51 -3.61 3.19 -4.20
C GLY A 51 -4.94 2.91 -3.51
N HIS A 52 -5.83 2.12 -4.13
CA HIS A 52 -7.07 1.66 -3.49
C HIS A 52 -6.78 0.74 -2.31
N GLN A 53 -5.98 -0.32 -2.52
CA GLN A 53 -5.61 -1.28 -1.47
C GLN A 53 -4.90 -0.62 -0.29
N GLY A 54 -3.96 0.29 -0.55
CA GLY A 54 -3.24 1.01 0.50
C GLY A 54 -4.16 1.90 1.33
N ARG A 55 -5.18 2.53 0.72
CA ARG A 55 -6.20 3.29 1.47
C ARG A 55 -7.03 2.39 2.37
N GLU A 56 -7.43 1.21 1.90
CA GLU A 56 -8.19 0.25 2.71
C GLU A 56 -7.38 -0.24 3.91
N ASP A 57 -6.11 -0.59 3.72
CA ASP A 57 -5.20 -0.98 4.81
C ASP A 57 -5.07 0.12 5.87
N LEU A 58 -4.90 1.37 5.43
CA LEU A 58 -4.75 2.51 6.34
C LEU A 58 -6.05 2.79 7.12
N VAL A 59 -7.21 2.64 6.48
CA VAL A 59 -8.50 2.76 7.17
C VAL A 59 -8.66 1.66 8.22
N GLU A 60 -8.29 0.42 7.90
CA GLU A 60 -8.32 -0.69 8.87
C GLU A 60 -7.37 -0.43 10.04
N LEU A 61 -6.13 -0.01 9.75
CA LEU A 61 -5.12 0.32 10.75
C LEU A 61 -5.62 1.43 11.71
N LEU A 62 -6.19 2.50 11.16
CA LEU A 62 -6.78 3.59 11.94
C LEU A 62 -7.96 3.11 12.80
N GLY A 63 -8.79 2.22 12.26
CA GLY A 63 -9.89 1.59 13.01
C GLY A 63 -9.39 0.80 14.23
N LYS A 64 -8.36 -0.03 14.04
CA LYS A 64 -7.78 -0.81 15.15
C LYS A 64 -7.05 0.08 16.16
N LEU A 65 -6.31 1.08 15.71
CA LEU A 65 -5.66 2.06 16.59
C LEU A 65 -6.69 2.82 17.44
N THR A 66 -7.80 3.25 16.83
CA THR A 66 -8.87 3.96 17.54
C THR A 66 -9.48 3.08 18.64
N ALA A 67 -9.67 1.78 18.37
CA ALA A 67 -10.19 0.84 19.36
C ALA A 67 -9.24 0.55 20.54
N LEU A 68 -7.95 0.89 20.41
CA LEU A 68 -6.95 0.74 21.47
C LEU A 68 -6.78 2.00 22.33
N LEU A 69 -7.28 3.16 21.87
CA LEU A 69 -7.20 4.39 22.64
C LEU A 69 -8.14 4.30 23.85
N PRO A 70 -7.68 4.68 25.06
CA PRO A 70 -8.57 4.84 26.20
C PRO A 70 -9.56 5.97 25.87
N VAL A 71 -10.85 5.64 25.88
CA VAL A 71 -11.95 6.61 25.77
C VAL A 71 -12.19 7.28 27.12
#